data_AF-A0A1H8TSH4-F1
#
_entry.id   AF-A0A1H8TSH4-F1
#
_cell.length_a   1.000
_cell.length_b   1.000
_cell.length_c   1.000
_cell.angle_alpha   90.00
_cell.angle_beta   90.00
_cell.angle_gamma   90.00
#
_symmetry.space_group_name_H-M   'P 1'
#
loop_
_entity.id
_entity.type
_entity.pdbx_description
1 polymer ?
#
loop_
_entity_poly.entity_id
_entity_poly.type
_entity_poly.pdbx_seq_one_letter_code
_entity_poly.pdbx_strand_id
1 'polypeptide(L)'
;MYRSFPSLVDEALAQATHTRQIFEQAISEGRAVISGERLIIEHLDPLIEALYQQIWQRVDPAALTAEQARLYIGELSVFARYNSTLLLRAADTVRGFCPELAQELTRNYLEEGGERGKLPAHYVVFSGALIADLGFRVNGWMPRAASTRSLVSMIDVLAWSHCPSTILGMYYATEAVAIAETRLLQAITDRLGVVLGRGQGADLPRLHDYYRMHLDEEHEAATGKVAVEQGHQDGIARFIRQAQLFGFLQPQVIDGFLQMLTPFVDQWVELSTLIDAARDGKD
;
A
#
# COMPACT_ATOMS: atom_id res chain seq x y z
N MET A 1 16.73 -10.13 -11.74
CA MET A 1 15.83 -11.17 -11.18
C MET A 1 14.72 -11.33 -12.22
N TYR A 2 14.60 -12.48 -12.88
CA TYR A 2 13.59 -12.69 -13.92
C TYR A 2 12.23 -12.88 -13.23
N ARG A 3 11.30 -11.94 -13.42
CA ARG A 3 9.89 -12.14 -13.04
C ARG A 3 9.31 -13.25 -13.90
N SER A 4 8.57 -14.18 -13.29
CA SER A 4 7.88 -15.28 -13.98
C SER A 4 6.39 -14.98 -14.24
N PHE A 5 5.97 -13.74 -13.98
CA PHE A 5 4.60 -13.25 -14.10
C PHE A 5 4.61 -11.86 -14.80
N PRO A 6 3.47 -11.41 -15.36
CA PRO A 6 3.40 -10.13 -16.07
C PRO A 6 3.68 -8.92 -15.18
N SER A 7 4.27 -7.86 -15.74
CA SER A 7 4.50 -6.59 -15.06
C SER A 7 3.35 -5.62 -15.36
N LEU A 8 2.31 -5.62 -14.53
CA LEU A 8 1.13 -4.76 -14.76
C LEU A 8 1.49 -3.27 -14.74
N VAL A 9 2.49 -2.84 -13.97
CA VAL A 9 2.95 -1.44 -13.97
C VAL A 9 3.52 -1.04 -15.33
N ASP A 10 4.37 -1.87 -15.92
CA ASP A 10 4.95 -1.59 -17.25
C ASP A 10 3.87 -1.59 -18.34
N GLU A 11 2.92 -2.54 -18.26
CA GLU A 11 1.78 -2.61 -19.18
C GLU A 11 0.87 -1.38 -19.04
N ALA A 12 0.54 -0.96 -17.81
CA ALA A 12 -0.27 0.21 -17.55
C ALA A 12 0.41 1.50 -18.04
N LEU A 13 1.73 1.64 -17.84
CA LEU A 13 2.51 2.76 -18.38
C LEU A 13 2.59 2.73 -19.92
N ALA A 14 2.69 1.55 -20.52
CA ALA A 14 2.68 1.42 -21.99
C ALA A 14 1.33 1.86 -22.59
N GLN A 15 0.23 1.63 -21.89
CA GLN A 15 -1.11 2.08 -22.29
C GLN A 15 -1.33 3.57 -21.98
N ALA A 16 -0.86 4.05 -20.84
CA ALA A 16 -0.91 5.45 -20.41
C ALA A 16 0.22 6.29 -21.04
N THR A 17 0.27 6.32 -22.38
CA THR A 17 1.36 6.92 -23.16
C THR A 17 1.71 8.36 -22.75
N HIS A 18 0.71 9.18 -22.41
CA HIS A 18 0.94 10.54 -21.94
C HIS A 18 1.64 10.58 -20.57
N THR A 19 1.17 9.78 -19.60
CA THR A 19 1.82 9.63 -18.29
C THR A 19 3.26 9.16 -18.43
N ARG A 20 3.51 8.16 -19.28
CA ARG A 20 4.87 7.67 -19.56
C ARG A 20 5.77 8.78 -20.11
N GLN A 21 5.28 9.55 -21.08
CA GLN A 21 6.04 10.68 -21.66
C GLN A 21 6.39 11.73 -20.60
N ILE A 22 5.44 12.10 -19.73
CA ILE A 22 5.69 13.06 -18.65
C ILE A 22 6.76 12.53 -17.69
N PHE A 23 6.70 11.24 -17.32
CA PHE A 23 7.68 10.63 -16.43
C PHE A 23 9.07 10.58 -17.07
N GLU A 24 9.16 10.10 -18.31
CA GLU A 24 10.41 10.05 -19.08
C GLU A 24 11.00 11.46 -19.27
N GLN A 25 10.17 12.47 -19.54
CA GLN A 25 10.61 13.85 -19.69
C GLN A 25 11.15 14.41 -18.36
N ALA A 26 10.42 14.27 -17.25
CA ALA A 26 10.86 14.74 -15.95
C ALA A 26 12.21 14.11 -15.55
N ILE A 27 12.34 12.80 -15.72
CA ILE A 27 13.55 12.03 -15.39
C ILE A 27 14.72 12.44 -16.30
N SER A 28 14.51 12.50 -17.61
CA SER A 28 15.59 12.83 -18.57
C SER A 28 16.06 14.27 -18.47
N GLU A 29 15.16 15.22 -18.22
CA GLU A 29 15.51 16.63 -18.03
C GLU A 29 16.00 16.95 -16.61
N GLY A 30 15.81 16.04 -15.66
CA GLY A 30 16.24 16.22 -14.26
C GLY A 30 15.51 17.36 -13.52
N ARG A 31 14.31 17.75 -13.98
CA ARG A 31 13.53 18.87 -13.42
C ARG A 31 12.03 18.62 -13.49
N ALA A 32 11.26 19.45 -12.80
CA ALA A 32 9.81 19.43 -12.91
C ALA A 32 9.35 19.91 -14.30
N VAL A 33 8.43 19.17 -14.91
CA VAL A 33 7.81 19.47 -16.22
C VAL A 33 6.34 19.84 -16.08
N ILE A 34 5.71 19.47 -14.96
CA ILE A 34 4.34 19.83 -14.56
C ILE A 34 4.29 20.20 -13.08
N SER A 35 3.18 20.80 -12.62
CA SER A 35 2.98 21.06 -11.19
C SER A 35 2.77 19.75 -10.41
N GLY A 36 3.06 19.77 -9.11
CA GLY A 36 2.84 18.61 -8.24
C GLY A 36 1.37 18.20 -8.15
N GLU A 37 0.45 19.16 -8.18
CA GLU A 37 -1.00 18.91 -8.24
C GLU A 37 -1.38 18.08 -9.47
N ARG A 38 -0.90 18.50 -10.64
CA ARG A 38 -1.15 17.79 -11.90
C ARG A 38 -0.47 16.43 -11.91
N LEU A 39 0.72 16.31 -11.33
CA LEU A 39 1.40 15.03 -11.19
C LEU A 39 0.51 14.02 -10.45
N ILE A 40 -0.09 14.42 -9.35
CA ILE A 40 -0.99 13.55 -8.57
C ILE A 40 -2.26 13.23 -9.36
N ILE A 41 -3.06 14.25 -9.67
CA ILE A 41 -4.44 14.06 -10.17
C ILE A 41 -4.47 13.48 -11.58
N GLU A 42 -3.53 13.86 -12.45
CA GLU A 42 -3.55 13.44 -13.85
C GLU A 42 -2.74 12.17 -14.10
N HIS A 43 -1.84 11.79 -13.19
CA HIS A 43 -0.86 10.72 -13.45
C HIS A 43 -0.71 9.67 -12.35
N LEU A 44 -0.42 10.06 -11.09
CA LEU A 44 -0.16 9.06 -10.04
C LEU A 44 -1.44 8.34 -9.61
N ASP A 45 -2.50 9.07 -9.27
CA ASP A 45 -3.76 8.49 -8.80
C ASP A 45 -4.46 7.68 -9.89
N PRO A 46 -4.61 8.18 -11.14
CA PRO A 46 -5.23 7.41 -12.21
C PRO A 46 -4.48 6.11 -12.55
N LEU A 47 -3.14 6.11 -12.42
CA LEU A 47 -2.35 4.91 -12.64
C LEU A 47 -2.63 3.86 -11.56
N ILE A 48 -2.68 4.26 -10.29
CA ILE A 48 -3.04 3.38 -9.17
C ILE A 48 -4.46 2.84 -9.35
N GLU A 49 -5.42 3.71 -9.66
CA GLU A 49 -6.82 3.30 -9.86
C GLU A 49 -6.94 2.25 -10.96
N ALA A 50 -6.33 2.49 -12.13
CA ALA A 50 -6.35 1.54 -13.25
C ALA A 50 -5.69 0.20 -12.91
N LEU A 51 -4.61 0.22 -12.13
CA LEU A 51 -3.92 -1.00 -11.68
C LEU A 51 -4.77 -1.79 -10.69
N TYR A 52 -5.36 -1.13 -9.69
CA TYR A 52 -6.18 -1.82 -8.69
C TYR A 52 -7.53 -2.30 -9.22
N GLN A 53 -8.08 -1.66 -10.26
CA GLN A 53 -9.22 -2.20 -11.01
C GLN A 53 -8.87 -3.53 -11.70
N GLN A 54 -7.69 -3.61 -12.33
CA GLN A 54 -7.21 -4.87 -12.95
C GLN A 54 -6.89 -5.94 -11.90
N ILE A 55 -6.26 -5.56 -10.79
CA ILE A 55 -6.00 -6.46 -9.66
C ILE A 55 -7.31 -7.01 -9.11
N TRP A 56 -8.32 -6.17 -8.88
CA TRP A 56 -9.63 -6.61 -8.39
C TRP A 56 -10.25 -7.67 -9.29
N GLN A 57 -10.27 -7.43 -10.61
CA GLN A 57 -10.79 -8.37 -11.59
C GLN A 57 -10.02 -9.68 -11.62
N ARG A 58 -8.69 -9.61 -11.47
CA ARG A 58 -7.81 -10.77 -11.49
C ARG A 58 -7.93 -11.63 -10.24
N VAL A 59 -8.03 -10.99 -9.07
CA VAL A 59 -8.17 -11.67 -7.77
C VAL A 59 -9.56 -12.28 -7.63
N ASP A 60 -10.59 -11.59 -8.14
CA ASP A 60 -12.01 -11.94 -7.99
C ASP A 60 -12.35 -12.44 -6.57
N PRO A 61 -12.37 -11.53 -5.56
CA PRO A 61 -12.53 -11.91 -4.17
C PRO A 61 -13.74 -12.82 -3.91
N ALA A 62 -14.82 -12.66 -4.67
CA ALA A 62 -16.04 -13.44 -4.51
C ALA A 62 -15.86 -14.93 -4.87
N ALA A 63 -14.90 -15.26 -5.73
CA ALA A 63 -14.64 -16.63 -6.19
C ALA A 63 -13.63 -17.40 -5.33
N LEU A 64 -12.90 -16.73 -4.43
CA LEU A 64 -11.81 -17.35 -3.68
C LEU A 64 -12.29 -18.51 -2.80
N THR A 65 -11.49 -19.58 -2.72
CA THR A 65 -11.62 -20.61 -1.69
C THR A 65 -11.04 -20.12 -0.36
N ALA A 66 -11.30 -20.85 0.73
CA ALA A 66 -10.74 -20.51 2.04
C ALA A 66 -9.20 -20.52 2.04
N GLU A 67 -8.57 -21.43 1.28
CA GLU A 67 -7.11 -21.51 1.20
C GLU A 67 -6.53 -20.32 0.42
N GLN A 68 -7.13 -19.97 -0.71
CA GLN A 68 -6.72 -18.84 -1.53
C GLN A 68 -6.88 -17.50 -0.78
N ALA A 69 -8.01 -17.32 -0.08
CA ALA A 69 -8.22 -16.13 0.74
C ALA A 69 -7.18 -16.03 1.88
N ARG A 70 -6.89 -17.14 2.56
CA ARG A 70 -5.84 -17.19 3.60
C ARG A 70 -4.45 -16.87 3.05
N LEU A 71 -4.14 -17.30 1.82
CA LEU A 71 -2.88 -16.97 1.16
C LEU A 71 -2.75 -15.45 0.99
N TYR A 72 -3.73 -14.78 0.39
CA TYR A 72 -3.72 -13.32 0.23
C TYR A 72 -3.58 -12.61 1.57
N ILE A 73 -4.49 -12.89 2.52
CA ILE A 73 -4.49 -12.25 3.83
C ILE A 73 -3.13 -12.44 4.53
N GLY A 74 -2.57 -13.66 4.47
CA GLY A 74 -1.28 -13.97 5.08
C GLY A 74 -0.11 -13.18 4.48
N GLU A 75 -0.07 -13.05 3.15
CA GLU A 75 1.00 -12.35 2.44
C GLU A 75 0.94 -10.84 2.64
N LEU A 76 -0.26 -10.24 2.60
CA LEU A 76 -0.48 -8.81 2.87
C LEU A 76 -0.14 -8.45 4.32
N SER A 77 -0.42 -9.37 5.25
CA SER A 77 -0.07 -9.21 6.68
C SER A 77 1.43 -9.08 6.93
N VAL A 78 2.30 -9.47 5.99
CA VAL A 78 3.76 -9.38 6.15
C VAL A 78 4.17 -7.91 6.13
N PHE A 79 3.72 -7.13 5.14
CA PHE A 79 4.08 -5.72 5.02
C PHE A 79 3.54 -4.92 6.22
N ALA A 80 2.26 -5.09 6.54
CA ALA A 80 1.59 -4.41 7.65
C ALA A 80 2.33 -4.61 9.01
N ARG A 81 3.00 -5.76 9.20
CA ARG A 81 3.79 -6.02 10.42
C ARG A 81 5.00 -5.08 10.56
N TYR A 82 5.59 -4.65 9.45
CA TYR A 82 6.84 -3.89 9.44
C TYR A 82 6.67 -2.42 9.08
N ASN A 83 5.53 -2.03 8.49
CA ASN A 83 5.28 -0.69 7.96
C ASN A 83 5.66 0.43 8.94
N SER A 84 5.18 0.35 10.19
CA SER A 84 5.46 1.38 11.21
C SER A 84 6.97 1.56 11.50
N THR A 85 7.74 0.47 11.56
CA THR A 85 9.18 0.58 11.77
C THR A 85 9.88 1.27 10.61
N LEU A 86 9.40 1.05 9.38
CA LEU A 86 9.94 1.63 8.16
C LEU A 86 9.60 3.12 8.07
N LEU A 87 8.38 3.51 8.48
CA LEU A 87 7.95 4.91 8.61
C LEU A 87 8.87 5.70 9.53
N LEU A 88 9.19 5.15 10.72
CA LEU A 88 10.09 5.81 11.66
C LEU A 88 11.51 5.97 11.09
N ARG A 89 12.03 4.94 10.40
CA ARG A 89 13.35 5.03 9.76
C ARG A 89 13.38 6.14 8.71
N ALA A 90 12.36 6.20 7.85
CA ALA A 90 12.29 7.23 6.83
C ALA A 90 12.13 8.63 7.42
N ALA A 91 11.35 8.77 8.48
CA ALA A 91 11.23 10.03 9.22
C ALA A 91 12.61 10.51 9.70
N ASP A 92 13.42 9.62 10.27
CA ASP A 92 14.76 9.95 10.74
C ASP A 92 15.72 10.30 9.59
N THR A 93 15.63 9.59 8.45
CA THR A 93 16.43 9.88 7.25
C THR A 93 16.13 11.26 6.67
N VAL A 94 14.85 11.66 6.59
CA VAL A 94 14.46 12.94 5.95
C VAL A 94 14.49 14.13 6.92
N ARG A 95 14.61 13.92 8.23
CA ARG A 95 14.52 14.96 9.26
C ARG A 95 15.49 16.12 9.06
N GLY A 96 16.71 15.83 8.60
CA GLY A 96 17.72 16.86 8.33
C GLY A 96 17.45 17.69 7.07
N PHE A 97 16.61 17.21 6.16
CA PHE A 97 16.26 17.86 4.90
C PHE A 97 14.90 18.57 4.98
N CYS A 98 13.85 17.86 5.37
CA CYS A 98 12.50 18.37 5.53
C CYS A 98 11.91 17.88 6.87
N PRO A 99 12.08 18.66 7.96
CA PRO A 99 11.52 18.34 9.27
C PRO A 99 10.00 18.15 9.26
N GLU A 100 9.29 18.86 8.39
CA GLU A 100 7.83 18.77 8.25
C GLU A 100 7.41 17.40 7.69
N LEU A 101 8.12 16.89 6.66
CA LEU A 101 7.86 15.53 6.16
C LEU A 101 8.22 14.48 7.22
N ALA A 102 9.32 14.68 7.96
CA ALA A 102 9.67 13.79 9.06
C ALA A 102 8.59 13.77 10.15
N GLN A 103 7.98 14.91 10.45
CA GLN A 103 6.86 14.99 11.39
C GLN A 103 5.64 14.23 10.87
N GLU A 104 5.32 14.37 9.59
CA GLU A 104 4.20 13.65 8.96
C GLU A 104 4.42 12.13 9.00
N LEU A 105 5.62 11.65 8.62
CA LEU A 105 5.97 10.24 8.70
C LEU A 105 5.98 9.72 10.16
N THR A 106 6.36 10.56 11.13
CA THR A 106 6.27 10.22 12.55
C THR A 106 4.82 10.11 13.02
N ARG A 107 3.91 10.95 12.51
CA ARG A 107 2.47 10.84 12.77
C ARG A 107 1.95 9.50 12.27
N ASN A 108 2.18 9.16 11.00
CA ASN A 108 1.79 7.87 10.44
C ASN A 108 2.39 6.70 11.24
N TYR A 109 3.67 6.79 11.64
CA TYR A 109 4.29 5.79 12.51
C TYR A 109 3.52 5.55 13.83
N LEU A 110 3.08 6.61 14.50
CA LEU A 110 2.36 6.48 15.78
C LEU A 110 0.96 5.90 15.60
N GLU A 111 0.30 6.22 14.49
CA GLU A 111 -1.00 5.65 14.13
C GLU A 111 -0.84 4.15 13.79
N GLU A 112 0.05 3.82 12.86
CA GLU A 112 0.31 2.43 12.42
C GLU A 112 0.92 1.54 13.52
N GLY A 113 1.89 2.08 14.26
CA GLY A 113 2.68 1.38 15.27
C GLY A 113 2.04 1.38 16.66
N GLY A 114 0.96 2.14 16.83
CA GLY A 114 0.29 2.35 18.10
C GLY A 114 1.05 3.29 19.03
N GLU A 115 0.31 3.92 19.94
CA GLU A 115 0.88 4.76 20.99
C GLU A 115 0.95 3.98 22.31
N ARG A 116 2.15 3.98 22.93
CA ARG A 116 2.40 3.26 24.19
C ARG A 116 1.37 3.64 25.26
N GLY A 117 0.57 2.65 25.67
CA GLY A 117 -0.43 2.81 26.74
C GLY A 117 -1.72 3.51 26.32
N LYS A 118 -1.91 3.81 25.02
CA LYS A 118 -3.15 4.41 24.51
C LYS A 118 -3.79 3.59 23.40
N LEU A 119 -3.08 3.39 22.28
CA LEU A 119 -3.63 2.77 21.07
C LEU A 119 -2.80 1.55 20.66
N PRO A 120 -3.43 0.38 20.40
CA PRO A 120 -2.72 -0.75 19.82
C PRO A 120 -2.30 -0.46 18.38
N ALA A 121 -1.19 -1.04 17.94
CA ALA A 121 -0.75 -0.98 16.54
C ALA A 121 -1.81 -1.58 15.59
N HIS A 122 -1.95 -1.03 14.39
CA HIS A 122 -2.90 -1.51 13.38
C HIS A 122 -2.73 -3.01 13.10
N TYR A 123 -1.49 -3.49 12.97
CA TYR A 123 -1.20 -4.91 12.82
C TYR A 123 -1.72 -5.79 13.97
N VAL A 124 -1.67 -5.29 15.21
CA VAL A 124 -2.17 -6.01 16.39
C VAL A 124 -3.70 -6.06 16.37
N VAL A 125 -4.35 -4.95 16.02
CA VAL A 125 -5.81 -4.90 15.85
C VAL A 125 -6.24 -5.88 14.76
N PHE A 126 -5.63 -5.80 13.58
CA PHE A 126 -5.94 -6.67 12.44
C PHE A 126 -5.74 -8.15 12.75
N SER A 127 -4.56 -8.53 13.25
CA SER A 127 -4.27 -9.93 13.54
C SER A 127 -5.14 -10.48 14.68
N GLY A 128 -5.48 -9.65 15.68
CA GLY A 128 -6.44 -10.00 16.71
C GLY A 128 -7.86 -10.20 16.17
N ALA A 129 -8.29 -9.36 15.23
CA ALA A 129 -9.59 -9.44 14.55
C ALA A 129 -9.70 -10.73 13.71
N LEU A 130 -8.67 -11.06 12.91
CA LEU A 130 -8.62 -12.30 12.13
C LEU A 130 -8.74 -13.56 13.00
N ILE A 131 -8.10 -13.59 14.17
CA ILE A 131 -8.19 -14.72 15.10
C ILE A 131 -9.59 -14.82 15.69
N ALA A 132 -10.15 -13.72 16.18
CA ALA A 132 -11.45 -13.70 16.82
C ALA A 132 -12.58 -14.04 15.84
N ASP A 133 -12.62 -13.34 14.71
CA ASP A 133 -13.76 -13.41 13.78
C ASP A 133 -13.60 -14.55 12.78
N LEU A 134 -12.39 -14.91 12.36
CA LEU A 134 -12.15 -15.93 11.33
C LEU A 134 -11.39 -17.17 11.83
N GLY A 135 -10.87 -17.15 13.06
CA GLY A 135 -10.04 -18.25 13.58
C GLY A 135 -8.74 -18.39 12.79
N PHE A 136 -8.28 -17.32 12.13
CA PHE A 136 -7.12 -17.35 11.26
C PHE A 136 -5.96 -16.58 11.89
N ARG A 137 -4.81 -17.25 12.05
CA ARG A 137 -3.60 -16.69 12.64
C ARG A 137 -2.59 -16.34 11.55
N VAL A 138 -2.28 -15.04 11.43
CA VAL A 138 -1.22 -14.52 10.55
C VAL A 138 0.08 -14.21 11.29
N ASN A 139 0.10 -14.24 12.62
CA ASN A 139 1.33 -14.05 13.40
C ASN A 139 2.30 -15.20 13.13
N GLY A 140 3.48 -14.87 12.60
CA GLY A 140 4.47 -15.85 12.16
C GLY A 140 4.30 -16.31 10.72
N TRP A 141 3.36 -15.73 9.94
CA TRP A 141 3.31 -15.97 8.50
C TRP A 141 4.65 -15.57 7.87
N MET A 142 5.21 -16.50 7.10
CA MET A 142 6.44 -16.33 6.34
C MET A 142 6.08 -16.13 4.87
N PRO A 143 6.68 -15.13 4.18
CA PRO A 143 6.41 -14.87 2.78
C PRO A 143 6.63 -16.10 1.91
N ARG A 144 5.60 -16.48 1.15
CA ARG A 144 5.65 -17.53 0.13
C ARG A 144 6.05 -16.91 -1.20
N ALA A 145 5.44 -15.78 -1.57
CA ALA A 145 5.75 -15.05 -2.79
C ALA A 145 7.09 -14.31 -2.72
N ALA A 146 7.82 -14.28 -3.84
CA ALA A 146 9.07 -13.55 -3.95
C ALA A 146 8.85 -12.03 -3.94
N SER A 147 7.80 -11.56 -4.58
CA SER A 147 7.30 -10.18 -4.56
C SER A 147 7.04 -9.67 -3.15
N THR A 148 6.41 -10.44 -2.25
CA THR A 148 6.24 -10.05 -0.84
C THR A 148 7.58 -9.77 -0.15
N ARG A 149 8.61 -10.60 -0.42
CA ARG A 149 9.96 -10.37 0.11
C ARG A 149 10.61 -9.13 -0.50
N SER A 150 10.45 -8.97 -1.81
CA SER A 150 10.95 -7.79 -2.54
C SER A 150 10.29 -6.50 -2.06
N LEU A 151 8.99 -6.51 -1.76
CA LEU A 151 8.24 -5.38 -1.20
C LEU A 151 8.86 -4.91 0.11
N VAL A 152 8.98 -5.82 1.09
CA VAL A 152 9.59 -5.50 2.40
C VAL A 152 11.04 -5.07 2.26
N SER A 153 11.81 -5.69 1.36
CA SER A 153 13.20 -5.31 1.13
C SER A 153 13.35 -3.94 0.46
N MET A 154 12.47 -3.62 -0.51
CA MET A 154 12.58 -2.38 -1.28
C MET A 154 12.25 -1.17 -0.42
N ILE A 155 11.18 -1.23 0.35
CA ILE A 155 10.82 -0.14 1.26
C ILE A 155 11.90 0.11 2.32
N ASP A 156 12.56 -0.95 2.83
CA ASP A 156 13.68 -0.78 3.76
C ASP A 156 14.86 -0.08 3.09
N VAL A 157 15.29 -0.55 1.91
CA VAL A 157 16.38 0.07 1.15
C VAL A 157 16.08 1.54 0.85
N LEU A 158 14.87 1.84 0.39
CA LEU A 158 14.47 3.19 0.02
C LEU A 158 14.29 4.10 1.25
N ALA A 159 13.85 3.59 2.41
CA ALA A 159 13.81 4.36 3.66
C ALA A 159 15.20 4.84 4.13
N TRP A 160 16.27 4.17 3.68
CA TRP A 160 17.67 4.58 3.88
C TRP A 160 18.24 5.45 2.75
N SER A 161 17.44 5.81 1.75
CA SER A 161 17.91 6.60 0.62
C SER A 161 18.40 7.97 1.06
N HIS A 162 19.55 8.40 0.52
CA HIS A 162 20.06 9.77 0.68
C HIS A 162 19.31 10.79 -0.18
N CYS A 163 18.26 10.36 -0.91
CA CYS A 163 17.41 11.20 -1.75
C CYS A 163 16.02 11.35 -1.11
N PRO A 164 15.76 12.43 -0.33
CA PRO A 164 14.48 12.64 0.33
C PRO A 164 13.27 12.68 -0.62
N SER A 165 13.45 13.18 -1.85
CA SER A 165 12.41 13.17 -2.89
C SER A 165 12.00 11.75 -3.28
N THR A 166 12.94 10.80 -3.31
CA THR A 166 12.66 9.39 -3.57
C THR A 166 11.86 8.78 -2.42
N ILE A 167 12.20 9.11 -1.17
CA ILE A 167 11.44 8.68 0.02
C ILE A 167 10.00 9.23 -0.05
N LEU A 168 9.84 10.49 -0.44
CA LEU A 168 8.52 11.11 -0.63
C LEU A 168 7.69 10.35 -1.68
N GLY A 169 8.27 10.07 -2.85
CA GLY A 169 7.59 9.30 -3.90
C GLY A 169 7.20 7.89 -3.46
N MET A 170 8.10 7.20 -2.75
CA MET A 170 7.88 5.86 -2.21
C MET A 170 6.71 5.85 -1.21
N TYR A 171 6.67 6.77 -0.25
CA TYR A 171 5.55 6.83 0.70
C TYR A 171 4.27 7.28 0.03
N TYR A 172 4.34 8.16 -0.97
CA TYR A 172 3.14 8.48 -1.72
C TYR A 172 2.52 7.24 -2.37
N ALA A 173 3.33 6.40 -3.02
CA ALA A 173 2.85 5.14 -3.58
C ALA A 173 2.27 4.23 -2.48
N THR A 174 2.90 4.15 -1.31
CA THR A 174 2.45 3.33 -0.17
C THR A 174 1.08 3.76 0.34
N GLU A 175 0.89 5.05 0.60
CA GLU A 175 -0.39 5.56 1.13
C GLU A 175 -1.47 5.59 0.05
N ALA A 176 -1.13 5.92 -1.19
CA ALA A 176 -2.10 6.03 -2.27
C ALA A 176 -2.69 4.66 -2.70
N VAL A 177 -1.98 3.55 -2.49
CA VAL A 177 -2.55 2.21 -2.71
C VAL A 177 -3.41 1.72 -1.54
N ALA A 178 -3.21 2.27 -0.34
CA ALA A 178 -3.74 1.71 0.90
C ALA A 178 -5.28 1.65 0.94
N ILE A 179 -5.97 2.67 0.38
CA ILE A 179 -7.45 2.65 0.29
C ILE A 179 -7.94 1.48 -0.58
N ALA A 180 -7.34 1.29 -1.76
CA ALA A 180 -7.73 0.24 -2.69
C ALA A 180 -7.37 -1.15 -2.17
N GLU A 181 -6.18 -1.29 -1.58
CA GLU A 181 -5.71 -2.51 -0.92
C GLU A 181 -6.60 -2.89 0.28
N THR A 182 -6.96 -1.94 1.13
CA THR A 182 -7.82 -2.18 2.30
C THR A 182 -9.23 -2.61 1.89
N ARG A 183 -9.81 -2.02 0.83
CA ARG A 183 -11.10 -2.47 0.27
C ARG A 183 -11.03 -3.89 -0.30
N LEU A 184 -9.94 -4.20 -1.00
CA LEU A 184 -9.72 -5.54 -1.55
C LEU A 184 -9.53 -6.58 -0.44
N LEU A 185 -8.73 -6.25 0.58
CA LEU A 185 -8.51 -7.07 1.75
C LEU A 185 -9.82 -7.31 2.53
N GLN A 186 -10.66 -6.28 2.68
CA GLN A 186 -12.01 -6.40 3.26
C GLN A 186 -12.84 -7.43 2.50
N ALA A 187 -12.94 -7.32 1.18
CA ALA A 187 -13.67 -8.26 0.35
C ALA A 187 -13.15 -9.70 0.48
N ILE A 188 -11.83 -9.88 0.59
CA ILE A 188 -11.21 -11.20 0.79
C ILE A 188 -11.52 -11.76 2.19
N THR A 189 -11.48 -10.93 3.23
CA THR A 189 -11.85 -11.38 4.59
C THR A 189 -13.33 -11.70 4.73
N ASP A 190 -14.21 -10.91 4.10
CA ASP A 190 -15.65 -11.17 4.03
C ASP A 190 -15.91 -12.49 3.30
N ARG A 191 -15.23 -12.71 2.16
CA ARG A 191 -15.29 -13.99 1.46
C ARG A 191 -14.88 -15.15 2.36
N LEU A 192 -13.76 -15.03 3.08
CA LEU A 192 -13.30 -16.08 3.99
C LEU A 192 -14.34 -16.34 5.09
N GLY A 193 -14.96 -15.30 5.63
CA GLY A 193 -16.07 -15.41 6.58
C GLY A 193 -17.24 -16.21 6.01
N VAL A 194 -17.68 -15.90 4.79
CA VAL A 194 -18.76 -16.64 4.09
C VAL A 194 -18.40 -18.11 3.90
N VAL A 195 -17.20 -18.41 3.38
CA VAL A 195 -16.76 -19.80 3.13
C VAL A 195 -16.62 -20.61 4.42
N LEU A 196 -16.31 -19.95 5.54
CA LEU A 196 -16.23 -20.59 6.86
C LEU A 196 -17.58 -20.65 7.61
N GLY A 197 -18.66 -20.13 7.02
CA GLY A 197 -19.98 -20.08 7.67
C GLY A 197 -20.06 -19.08 8.84
N ARG A 198 -19.22 -18.04 8.84
CA ARG A 198 -19.14 -17.02 9.88
C ARG A 198 -19.82 -15.69 9.52
N GLY A 199 -20.25 -15.53 8.26
CA GLY A 199 -20.88 -14.31 7.76
C GLY A 199 -19.88 -13.32 7.14
N GLN A 200 -20.30 -12.07 6.95
CA GLN A 200 -19.51 -10.99 6.37
C GLN A 200 -19.89 -9.62 6.96
N GLY A 201 -19.04 -8.61 6.80
CA GLY A 201 -19.32 -7.26 7.28
C GLY A 201 -19.59 -7.27 8.79
N ALA A 202 -20.76 -6.79 9.21
CA ALA A 202 -21.13 -6.69 10.63
C ALA A 202 -21.19 -8.04 11.38
N ASP A 203 -21.29 -9.18 10.66
CA ASP A 203 -21.18 -10.52 11.28
C ASP A 203 -19.74 -10.83 11.75
N LEU A 204 -18.75 -10.08 11.25
CA LEU A 204 -17.33 -10.13 11.62
C LEU A 204 -16.98 -8.83 12.38
N PRO A 205 -17.45 -8.65 13.63
CA PRO A 205 -17.52 -7.33 14.26
C PRO A 205 -16.16 -6.66 14.47
N ARG A 206 -15.08 -7.42 14.73
CA ARG A 206 -13.75 -6.84 14.93
C ARG A 206 -13.07 -6.49 13.61
N LEU A 207 -13.28 -7.29 12.57
CA LEU A 207 -12.81 -6.96 11.23
C LEU A 207 -13.59 -5.77 10.66
N HIS A 208 -14.90 -5.73 10.88
CA HIS A 208 -15.75 -4.62 10.49
C HIS A 208 -15.28 -3.30 11.12
N ASP A 209 -15.01 -3.32 12.43
CA ASP A 209 -14.45 -2.18 13.16
C ASP A 209 -13.09 -1.74 12.60
N TYR A 210 -12.18 -2.69 12.37
CA TYR A 210 -10.88 -2.43 11.74
C TYR A 210 -11.01 -1.74 10.38
N TYR A 211 -11.89 -2.22 9.49
CA TYR A 211 -12.05 -1.60 8.17
C TYR A 211 -12.74 -0.25 8.23
N ARG A 212 -13.69 -0.04 9.15
CA ARG A 212 -14.29 1.27 9.36
C ARG A 212 -13.26 2.28 9.85
N MET A 213 -12.37 1.89 10.76
CA MET A 213 -11.27 2.75 11.20
C MET A 213 -10.44 3.30 10.04
N HIS A 214 -10.17 2.49 9.01
CA HIS A 214 -9.35 2.87 7.87
C HIS A 214 -10.13 3.59 6.75
N LEU A 215 -11.41 3.25 6.55
CA LEU A 215 -12.20 3.66 5.36
C LEU A 215 -13.35 4.62 5.65
N ASP A 216 -13.80 4.76 6.89
CA ASP A 216 -14.99 5.53 7.28
C ASP A 216 -14.60 6.88 7.90
N GLU A 217 -15.05 7.97 7.27
CA GLU A 217 -14.82 9.35 7.71
C GLU A 217 -15.61 9.73 8.98
N GLU A 218 -16.63 8.95 9.35
CA GLU A 218 -17.44 9.14 10.55
C GLU A 218 -17.01 8.24 11.71
N HIS A 219 -15.93 7.45 11.56
CA HIS A 219 -15.35 6.64 12.63
C HIS A 219 -14.68 7.53 13.70
N GLU A 220 -14.61 7.07 14.96
CA GLU A 220 -13.99 7.87 16.05
C GLU A 220 -12.50 8.14 15.87
N ALA A 221 -11.84 7.32 15.05
CA ALA A 221 -10.43 7.49 14.66
C ALA A 221 -10.24 8.49 13.51
N ALA A 222 -11.31 8.93 12.85
CA ALA A 222 -11.23 9.91 11.77
C ALA A 222 -10.82 11.28 12.33
N THR A 223 -9.83 11.91 11.71
CA THR A 223 -9.36 13.23 12.12
C THR A 223 -9.98 14.29 11.22
N GLY A 224 -10.84 15.14 11.78
CA GLY A 224 -11.48 16.21 11.02
C GLY A 224 -12.42 15.71 9.91
N LYS A 225 -13.06 14.55 10.11
CA LYS A 225 -13.89 13.85 9.10
C LYS A 225 -13.10 13.36 7.88
N VAL A 226 -11.87 12.94 8.10
CA VAL A 226 -11.06 12.26 7.09
C VAL A 226 -10.69 10.89 7.67
N ALA A 227 -11.02 9.83 6.94
CA ALA A 227 -10.65 8.47 7.30
C ALA A 227 -9.11 8.34 7.36
N VAL A 228 -8.60 7.42 8.18
CA VAL A 228 -7.16 7.31 8.48
C VAL A 228 -6.31 7.25 7.21
N GLU A 229 -6.65 6.36 6.28
CA GLU A 229 -5.89 6.15 5.03
C GLU A 229 -5.92 7.39 4.12
N GLN A 230 -7.08 8.05 4.02
CA GLN A 230 -7.20 9.30 3.25
C GLN A 230 -6.35 10.40 3.89
N GLY A 231 -6.31 10.46 5.22
CA GLY A 231 -5.47 11.40 5.95
C GLY A 231 -3.97 11.15 5.74
N HIS A 232 -3.54 9.88 5.66
CA HIS A 232 -2.17 9.52 5.33
C HIS A 232 -1.80 9.93 3.91
N GLN A 233 -2.64 9.58 2.92
CA GLN A 233 -2.41 9.94 1.52
C GLN A 233 -2.33 11.46 1.35
N ASP A 234 -3.28 12.22 1.90
CA ASP A 234 -3.29 13.68 1.77
C ASP A 234 -2.13 14.36 2.50
N GLY A 235 -1.73 13.82 3.65
CA GLY A 235 -0.56 14.27 4.41
C GLY A 235 0.71 14.20 3.58
N ILE A 236 0.95 13.08 2.90
CA ILE A 236 2.10 12.90 2.01
C ILE A 236 1.94 13.69 0.70
N ALA A 237 0.75 13.68 0.10
CA ALA A 237 0.42 14.39 -1.14
C ALA A 237 0.77 15.88 -1.06
N ARG A 238 0.54 16.51 0.09
CA ARG A 238 0.86 17.93 0.34
C ARG A 238 2.29 18.28 -0.07
N PHE A 239 3.27 17.42 0.23
CA PHE A 239 4.68 17.68 -0.05
C PHE A 239 5.00 17.58 -1.54
N ILE A 240 4.26 16.75 -2.30
CA ILE A 240 4.37 16.69 -3.76
C ILE A 240 3.71 17.92 -4.38
N ARG A 241 2.47 18.27 -3.95
CA ARG A 241 1.74 19.46 -4.41
C ARG A 241 2.57 20.73 -4.23
N GLN A 242 3.28 20.82 -3.10
CA GLN A 242 4.12 21.94 -2.71
C GLN A 242 5.62 21.63 -2.85
N ALA A 243 6.01 20.77 -3.80
CA ALA A 243 7.39 20.30 -3.95
C ALA A 243 8.43 21.43 -4.04
N GLN A 244 8.11 22.54 -4.73
CA GLN A 244 8.99 23.70 -4.82
C GLN A 244 9.23 24.38 -3.47
N LEU A 245 8.20 24.45 -2.61
CA LEU A 245 8.31 25.04 -1.28
C LEU A 245 9.24 24.21 -0.38
N PHE A 246 9.13 22.89 -0.45
CA PHE A 246 9.88 21.95 0.39
C PHE A 246 11.18 21.45 -0.25
N GLY A 247 11.53 21.94 -1.45
CA GLY A 247 12.76 21.57 -2.15
C GLY A 247 12.79 20.16 -2.77
N PHE A 248 11.63 19.52 -2.95
CA PHE A 248 11.55 18.19 -3.57
C PHE A 248 11.69 18.24 -5.09
N LEU A 249 12.35 17.22 -5.64
CA LEU A 249 12.63 17.08 -7.07
C LEU A 249 11.65 16.09 -7.70
N GLN A 250 10.77 16.58 -8.57
CA GLN A 250 9.81 15.78 -9.33
C GLN A 250 10.39 14.49 -9.97
N PRO A 251 11.55 14.49 -10.66
CA PRO A 251 12.12 13.25 -11.22
C PRO A 251 12.37 12.16 -10.17
N GLN A 252 12.86 12.54 -8.99
CA GLN A 252 13.14 11.61 -7.90
C GLN A 252 11.86 11.15 -7.20
N VAL A 253 10.83 12.01 -7.11
CA VAL A 253 9.50 11.62 -6.63
C VAL A 253 8.90 10.56 -7.55
N ILE A 254 8.95 10.76 -8.87
CA ILE A 254 8.45 9.78 -9.85
C ILE A 254 9.22 8.46 -9.76
N ASP A 255 10.55 8.52 -9.67
CA ASP A 255 11.41 7.34 -9.53
C ASP A 255 11.09 6.54 -8.25
N GLY A 256 11.00 7.21 -7.10
CA GLY A 256 10.61 6.57 -5.83
C GLY A 256 9.21 5.98 -5.85
N PHE A 257 8.26 6.68 -6.47
CA PHE A 257 6.91 6.20 -6.68
C PHE A 257 6.87 4.91 -7.50
N LEU A 258 7.56 4.86 -8.65
CA LEU A 258 7.60 3.67 -9.51
C LEU A 258 8.33 2.50 -8.85
N GLN A 259 9.44 2.76 -8.15
CA GLN A 259 10.19 1.73 -7.41
C GLN A 259 9.34 1.07 -6.32
N MET A 260 8.37 1.79 -5.74
CA MET A 260 7.50 1.26 -4.69
C MET A 260 6.16 0.71 -5.20
N LEU A 261 5.54 1.36 -6.19
CA LEU A 261 4.30 0.88 -6.80
C LEU A 261 4.49 -0.52 -7.42
N THR A 262 5.64 -0.76 -8.04
CA THR A 262 5.97 -2.03 -8.70
C THR A 262 5.87 -3.24 -7.76
N PRO A 263 6.58 -3.30 -6.62
CA PRO A 263 6.48 -4.44 -5.71
C PRO A 263 5.10 -4.60 -5.06
N PHE A 264 4.34 -3.52 -4.84
CA PHE A 264 2.95 -3.63 -4.38
C PHE A 264 2.09 -4.38 -5.40
N VAL A 265 2.15 -3.96 -6.66
CA VAL A 265 1.39 -4.58 -7.74
C VAL A 265 1.87 -6.01 -8.03
N ASP A 266 3.19 -6.22 -8.07
CA ASP A 266 3.79 -7.53 -8.31
C ASP A 266 3.34 -8.56 -7.26
N GLN A 267 3.12 -8.13 -6.00
CA GLN A 267 2.60 -9.01 -4.95
C GLN A 267 1.26 -9.61 -5.34
N TRP A 268 0.31 -8.78 -5.74
CA TRP A 268 -1.03 -9.23 -6.14
C TRP A 268 -0.99 -10.16 -7.36
N VAL A 269 -0.16 -9.84 -8.34
CA VAL A 269 -0.05 -10.59 -9.60
C VAL A 269 0.62 -11.95 -9.40
N GLU A 270 1.71 -12.00 -8.61
CA GLU A 270 2.37 -13.27 -8.29
C GLU A 270 1.42 -14.19 -7.52
N LEU A 271 0.71 -13.68 -6.51
CA LEU A 271 -0.22 -14.48 -5.72
C LEU A 271 -1.36 -15.06 -6.56
N SER A 272 -1.95 -14.25 -7.46
CA SER A 272 -2.94 -14.76 -8.40
C SER A 272 -2.35 -15.84 -9.32
N THR A 273 -1.13 -15.64 -9.82
CA THR A 273 -0.47 -16.62 -10.70
C THR A 273 -0.18 -17.94 -9.97
N LEU A 274 0.24 -17.88 -8.70
CA LEU A 274 0.43 -19.07 -7.86
C LEU A 274 -0.89 -19.82 -7.65
N ILE A 275 -1.99 -19.11 -7.45
CA ILE A 275 -3.33 -19.71 -7.32
C ILE A 275 -3.77 -20.39 -8.62
N ASP A 276 -3.52 -19.77 -9.77
CA ASP A 276 -3.82 -20.35 -11.08
C ASP A 276 -2.98 -21.60 -11.35
N ALA A 277 -1.69 -21.57 -11.02
CA ALA A 277 -0.79 -22.72 -11.16
C ALA A 277 -1.23 -23.90 -10.29
N ALA A 278 -1.60 -23.65 -9.03
CA ALA A 278 -2.13 -24.66 -8.12
C ALA A 278 -3.43 -25.29 -8.65
N ARG A 279 -4.31 -24.47 -9.23
CA ARG A 279 -5.57 -24.92 -9.84
C ARG A 279 -5.34 -25.82 -11.06
N ASP A 280 -4.32 -25.52 -11.86
CA ASP A 280 -3.94 -26.28 -13.05
C ASP A 280 -3.15 -27.57 -12.72
N GLY A 281 -2.83 -27.82 -11.44
CA GLY A 281 -2.02 -28.95 -11.01
C GLY A 281 -0.55 -28.86 -11.44
N LYS A 282 0.00 -27.63 -11.50
CA LYS A 282 1.38 -27.35 -11.94
C LYS A 282 2.37 -27.16 -10.78
N ASP A 283 1.96 -27.48 -9.55
CA ASP A 283 2.77 -27.38 -8.33
C ASP A 283 3.49 -28.69 -7.99
#